data_AF-A0A5C7FVL6-F1
#
_entry.id   AF-A0A5C7FVL6-F1
#
_cell.length_a   1.000
_cell.length_b   1.000
_cell.length_c   1.000
_cell.angle_alpha   90.00
_cell.angle_beta   90.00
_cell.angle_gamma   90.00
#
_symmetry.space_group_name_H-M   'P 1'
#
loop_
_entity.id
_entity.type
_entity.pdbx_description
1 polymer ?
#
loop_
_entity_poly.entity_id
_entity_poly.type
_entity_poly.pdbx_seq_one_letter_code
_entity_poly.pdbx_strand_id
1 'polypeptide(L)'
;MPTVYFGLSPYDSTKNYPELLKRKLYLSMRFFPVLLLFVLSITSCGRYQPADDFPPADYNGPMPNALSEEILETIKAGQDATALVDQLGALEPADLLSALDTRDKKLAFWVNTYNGMVQYLLTRNPELFDDSSSFFSTPSYTVAGHLFSPNEMEHGIIRGGENRFGLGFIPQFFPNKFERTFKIKGGDSRVHFALNCGAADCPPVEVYEPETFNEQVDDRVRKYLAKHSEIKEEGGKKILYTSPLFSWFKGDFRDHDGIDDFLVEYGILTEDNKNMKRKYTDYDWTLKTGIWAED
;
A
#
# COMPACT_ATOMS: atom_id res chain seq x y z
N MET A 1 -47.20 -9.60 53.99
CA MET A 1 -47.19 -10.99 53.46
C MET A 1 -45.79 -11.25 52.93
N PRO A 2 -44.94 -12.03 53.63
CA PRO A 2 -43.50 -12.04 53.36
C PRO A 2 -42.99 -13.35 52.73
N THR A 3 -42.05 -13.18 51.79
CA THR A 3 -40.73 -13.85 51.60
C THR A 3 -40.58 -15.37 51.79
N VAL A 4 -39.84 -16.04 50.88
CA VAL A 4 -38.58 -16.81 51.15
C VAL A 4 -38.20 -17.76 49.97
N TYR A 5 -36.88 -17.88 49.78
CA TYR A 5 -36.06 -18.65 48.82
C TYR A 5 -35.84 -20.15 49.19
N PHE A 6 -35.10 -20.86 48.31
CA PHE A 6 -34.35 -22.15 48.45
C PHE A 6 -35.13 -23.45 48.15
N GLY A 7 -34.58 -24.50 47.50
CA GLY A 7 -33.23 -24.81 47.02
C GLY A 7 -33.10 -26.25 46.46
N LEU A 8 -31.93 -26.52 45.85
CA LEU A 8 -31.13 -27.76 45.73
C LEU A 8 -31.60 -29.06 45.02
N SER A 9 -30.62 -29.62 44.28
CA SER A 9 -30.46 -30.87 43.50
C SER A 9 -30.79 -32.19 44.25
N PRO A 10 -30.96 -33.34 43.55
CA PRO A 10 -29.78 -34.21 43.34
C PRO A 10 -29.68 -34.92 41.97
N TYR A 11 -28.43 -35.18 41.62
CA TYR A 11 -27.89 -36.13 40.66
C TYR A 11 -28.36 -37.57 40.97
N ASP A 12 -28.90 -38.27 39.97
CA ASP A 12 -29.21 -39.71 40.05
C ASP A 12 -28.32 -40.52 39.10
N SER A 13 -27.61 -41.45 39.72
CA SER A 13 -26.74 -42.46 39.16
C SER A 13 -27.53 -43.73 38.92
N THR A 14 -27.57 -44.28 37.71
CA THR A 14 -27.56 -45.73 37.42
C THR A 14 -27.86 -45.99 35.95
N LYS A 15 -26.87 -46.49 35.20
CA LYS A 15 -27.06 -47.60 34.25
C LYS A 15 -25.71 -48.19 33.86
N ASN A 16 -25.70 -49.51 33.87
CA ASN A 16 -24.57 -50.41 33.99
C ASN A 16 -24.43 -51.25 32.70
N TYR A 17 -23.18 -51.42 32.23
CA TYR A 17 -22.58 -52.57 31.50
C TYR A 17 -23.08 -52.97 30.08
N PRO A 18 -22.32 -53.74 29.27
CA PRO A 18 -21.04 -54.44 29.55
C PRO A 18 -19.91 -54.37 28.49
N GLU A 19 -18.72 -54.65 29.00
CA GLU A 19 -17.55 -55.29 28.40
C GLU A 19 -17.84 -56.47 27.44
N LEU A 20 -17.19 -56.49 26.27
CA LEU A 20 -16.91 -57.72 25.52
C LEU A 20 -15.52 -57.65 24.88
N LEU A 21 -14.58 -58.25 25.60
CA LEU A 21 -13.19 -58.45 25.24
C LEU A 21 -13.01 -59.86 24.63
N LYS A 22 -12.12 -59.94 23.63
CA LYS A 22 -11.33 -61.10 23.13
C LYS A 22 -11.83 -61.81 21.86
N ARG A 23 -11.07 -61.62 20.77
CA ARG A 23 -10.17 -62.67 20.23
C ARG A 23 -9.17 -62.13 19.17
N LYS A 24 -7.88 -62.32 19.50
CA LYS A 24 -6.65 -62.54 18.71
C LYS A 24 -6.72 -62.43 17.18
N LEU A 25 -5.73 -61.79 16.55
CA LEU A 25 -4.59 -62.48 15.89
C LEU A 25 -3.53 -61.51 15.32
N TYR A 26 -2.29 -61.96 15.42
CA TYR A 26 -0.99 -61.41 14.98
C TYR A 26 -0.95 -60.77 13.58
N LEU A 27 -0.27 -59.62 13.46
CA LEU A 27 0.70 -59.40 12.38
C LEU A 27 1.77 -58.38 12.80
N SER A 28 3.02 -58.76 12.55
CA SER A 28 4.27 -58.06 12.86
C SER A 28 4.41 -56.71 12.13
N MET A 29 4.71 -55.64 12.87
CA MET A 29 5.28 -54.41 12.29
C MET A 29 6.68 -54.20 12.86
N ARG A 30 7.67 -54.29 11.97
CA ARG A 30 9.08 -53.97 12.21
C ARG A 30 9.19 -52.48 12.55
N PHE A 31 9.81 -52.17 13.69
CA PHE A 31 10.30 -50.84 14.02
C PHE A 31 11.49 -50.50 13.11
N PHE A 32 11.36 -49.46 12.28
CA PHE A 32 12.47 -48.77 11.63
C PHE A 32 12.78 -47.52 12.46
N PRO A 33 14.00 -47.30 12.98
CA PRO A 33 14.35 -46.01 13.55
C PRO A 33 14.71 -45.07 12.39
N VAL A 34 13.80 -44.16 12.04
CA VAL A 34 14.15 -43.03 11.18
C VAL A 34 14.97 -42.06 12.02
N LEU A 35 16.27 -42.03 11.72
CA LEU A 35 17.25 -41.10 12.25
C LEU A 35 16.76 -39.66 12.00
N LEU A 36 16.47 -38.95 13.10
CA LEU A 36 16.05 -37.56 13.10
C LEU A 36 17.24 -36.65 12.75
N LEU A 37 17.56 -36.52 11.45
CA LEU A 37 18.43 -35.47 10.93
C LEU A 37 17.60 -34.19 10.72
N PHE A 38 17.25 -33.52 11.82
CA PHE A 38 16.85 -32.11 11.78
C PHE A 38 18.12 -31.26 11.62
N VAL A 39 18.67 -31.23 10.40
CA VAL A 39 19.62 -30.19 10.02
C VAL A 39 18.80 -28.95 9.75
N LEU A 40 18.93 -27.97 10.65
CA LEU A 40 18.47 -26.60 10.49
C LEU A 40 18.79 -26.11 9.08
N SER A 41 17.79 -26.12 8.20
CA SER A 41 17.78 -25.25 7.04
C SER A 41 17.52 -23.85 7.59
N ILE A 42 18.59 -23.19 8.02
CA ILE A 42 18.57 -21.76 8.25
C ILE A 42 18.31 -21.17 6.87
N THR A 43 17.05 -20.91 6.53
CA THR A 43 16.72 -20.05 5.41
C THR A 43 17.35 -18.72 5.75
N SER A 44 18.56 -18.51 5.23
CA SER A 44 19.22 -17.22 5.27
C SER A 44 18.23 -16.25 4.67
N CYS A 45 17.58 -15.46 5.53
CA CYS A 45 16.85 -14.28 5.14
C CYS A 45 17.88 -13.24 4.68
N GLY A 46 18.63 -13.56 3.62
CA GLY A 46 19.61 -12.67 3.04
C GLY A 46 18.85 -11.45 2.55
N ARG A 47 19.21 -10.26 3.04
CA ARG A 47 18.66 -9.01 2.52
C ARG A 47 19.20 -8.78 1.11
N TYR A 48 18.50 -7.99 0.28
CA TYR A 48 19.18 -7.48 -0.91
C TYR A 48 20.37 -6.65 -0.43
N GLN A 49 21.51 -6.84 -1.06
CA GLN A 49 22.70 -6.03 -0.82
C GLN A 49 22.76 -5.03 -1.98
N PRO A 50 22.85 -3.72 -1.69
CA PRO A 50 23.04 -2.75 -2.76
C PRO A 50 24.35 -3.07 -3.49
N ALA A 51 24.38 -2.87 -4.80
CA ALA A 51 25.65 -2.76 -5.52
C ALA A 51 26.48 -1.62 -4.90
N ASP A 52 27.80 -1.82 -4.79
CA ASP A 52 28.71 -0.83 -4.17
C ASP A 52 28.74 0.49 -4.98
N ASP A 53 28.48 0.41 -6.28
CA ASP A 53 28.53 1.51 -7.25
C ASP A 53 27.51 1.31 -8.38
N PHE A 54 26.26 1.77 -8.18
CA PHE A 54 25.29 1.87 -9.28
C PHE A 54 25.14 3.33 -9.76
N PRO A 55 25.19 3.60 -11.07
CA PRO A 55 25.44 2.64 -12.14
C PRO A 55 26.94 2.28 -12.26
N PRO A 56 27.31 1.02 -12.55
CA PRO A 56 28.70 0.68 -12.85
C PRO A 56 29.15 1.39 -14.15
N ALA A 57 30.47 1.54 -14.34
CA ALA A 57 31.03 2.35 -15.43
C ALA A 57 30.64 1.87 -16.85
N ASP A 58 30.25 0.61 -17.01
CA ASP A 58 29.80 -0.02 -18.26
C ASP A 58 28.27 -0.18 -18.35
N TYR A 59 27.51 0.33 -17.38
CA TYR A 59 26.06 0.34 -17.42
C TYR A 59 25.56 1.21 -18.57
N ASN A 60 24.75 0.61 -19.43
CA ASN A 60 24.17 1.26 -20.61
C ASN A 60 22.63 1.23 -20.61
N GLY A 61 22.01 0.79 -19.51
CA GLY A 61 20.57 0.81 -19.32
C GLY A 61 20.06 2.16 -18.81
N PRO A 62 18.73 2.37 -18.76
CA PRO A 62 18.14 3.56 -18.17
C PRO A 62 18.22 3.50 -16.64
N MET A 63 18.60 4.60 -16.01
CA MET A 63 18.55 4.73 -14.56
C MET A 63 17.10 4.52 -14.07
N PRO A 64 16.85 3.83 -12.94
CA PRO A 64 15.49 3.51 -12.51
C PRO A 64 14.53 4.71 -12.42
N ASN A 65 14.97 5.86 -11.88
CA ASN A 65 14.16 7.08 -11.84
C ASN A 65 13.79 7.55 -13.26
N ALA A 66 14.79 7.74 -14.13
CA ALA A 66 14.58 8.13 -15.53
C ALA A 66 13.66 7.14 -16.27
N LEU A 67 13.79 5.84 -16.02
CA LEU A 67 12.91 4.83 -16.61
C LEU A 67 11.45 5.02 -16.16
N SER A 68 11.22 5.27 -14.86
CA SER A 68 9.87 5.50 -14.33
C SER A 68 9.25 6.80 -14.86
N GLU A 69 10.07 7.83 -15.08
CA GLU A 69 9.67 9.10 -15.69
C GLU A 69 9.31 8.90 -17.17
N GLU A 70 10.18 8.25 -17.95
CA GLU A 70 9.99 7.99 -19.37
C GLU A 70 8.76 7.13 -19.65
N ILE A 71 8.43 6.17 -18.77
CA ILE A 71 7.17 5.40 -18.85
C ILE A 71 5.97 6.34 -18.81
N LEU A 72 5.93 7.28 -17.85
CA LEU A 72 4.82 8.22 -17.73
C LEU A 72 4.78 9.20 -18.90
N GLU A 73 5.92 9.73 -19.33
CA GLU A 73 5.99 10.63 -20.49
C GLU A 73 5.51 9.94 -21.77
N THR A 74 5.91 8.69 -21.99
CA THR A 74 5.48 7.86 -23.12
C THR A 74 3.96 7.66 -23.10
N ILE A 75 3.40 7.31 -21.94
CA ILE A 75 1.93 7.15 -21.78
C ILE A 75 1.22 8.50 -21.96
N LYS A 76 1.76 9.60 -21.42
CA LYS A 76 1.23 10.98 -21.59
C LYS A 76 1.17 11.37 -23.07
N ALA A 77 2.19 10.97 -23.85
CA ALA A 77 2.25 11.17 -25.29
C ALA A 77 1.31 10.22 -26.09
N GLY A 78 0.60 9.31 -25.43
CA GLY A 78 -0.26 8.30 -26.08
C GLY A 78 0.53 7.22 -26.83
N GLN A 79 1.80 7.03 -26.47
CA GLN A 79 2.70 6.07 -27.09
C GLN A 79 2.73 4.74 -26.30
N ASP A 80 3.20 3.68 -26.95
CA ASP A 80 3.27 2.35 -26.34
C ASP A 80 4.51 2.22 -25.43
N ALA A 81 4.27 2.15 -24.12
CA ALA A 81 5.32 2.00 -23.12
C ALA A 81 5.72 0.54 -22.83
N THR A 82 5.21 -0.47 -23.57
CA THR A 82 5.47 -1.89 -23.28
C THR A 82 6.97 -2.21 -23.14
N ALA A 83 7.82 -1.71 -24.05
CA ALA A 83 9.26 -1.97 -23.97
C ALA A 83 9.94 -1.37 -22.73
N LEU A 84 9.43 -0.25 -22.20
CA LEU A 84 9.94 0.38 -20.98
C LEU A 84 9.42 -0.36 -19.73
N VAL A 85 8.17 -0.81 -19.76
CA VAL A 85 7.58 -1.67 -18.70
C VAL A 85 8.32 -3.00 -18.61
N ASP A 86 8.71 -3.60 -19.74
CA ASP A 86 9.52 -4.82 -19.75
C ASP A 86 10.91 -4.58 -19.14
N GLN A 87 11.54 -3.43 -19.42
CA GLN A 87 12.81 -3.03 -18.80
C GLN A 87 12.66 -2.82 -17.28
N LEU A 88 11.56 -2.20 -16.84
CA LEU A 88 11.26 -2.00 -15.42
C LEU A 88 11.14 -3.33 -14.68
N GLY A 89 10.48 -4.32 -15.31
CA GLY A 89 10.39 -5.68 -14.79
C GLY A 89 11.72 -6.42 -14.77
N ALA A 90 12.62 -6.14 -15.71
CA ALA A 90 13.93 -6.77 -15.85
C ALA A 90 15.04 -6.17 -14.97
N LEU A 91 14.77 -5.07 -14.24
CA LEU A 91 15.74 -4.51 -13.30
C LEU A 91 16.18 -5.56 -12.27
N GLU A 92 17.46 -5.56 -11.91
CA GLU A 92 17.92 -6.37 -10.80
C GLU A 92 17.62 -5.64 -9.47
N PRO A 93 17.07 -6.33 -8.45
CA PRO A 93 16.79 -5.70 -7.15
C PRO A 93 18.02 -5.07 -6.49
N ALA A 94 19.22 -5.62 -6.68
CA ALA A 94 20.44 -5.05 -6.10
C ALA A 94 20.78 -3.68 -6.73
N ASP A 95 20.59 -3.57 -8.04
CA ASP A 95 20.80 -2.35 -8.81
C ASP A 95 19.75 -1.30 -8.46
N LEU A 96 18.46 -1.70 -8.40
CA LEU A 96 17.38 -0.82 -7.95
C LEU A 96 17.65 -0.30 -6.53
N LEU A 97 18.12 -1.15 -5.62
CA LEU A 97 18.41 -0.74 -4.25
C LEU A 97 19.58 0.26 -4.17
N SER A 98 20.60 0.09 -5.00
CA SER A 98 21.76 0.98 -5.06
C SER A 98 21.40 2.31 -5.74
N ALA A 99 20.59 2.29 -6.80
CA ALA A 99 20.10 3.49 -7.48
C ALA A 99 19.23 4.38 -6.58
N LEU A 100 18.36 3.76 -5.79
CA LEU A 100 17.43 4.43 -4.89
C LEU A 100 18.07 4.67 -3.51
N ASP A 101 19.21 5.35 -3.49
CA ASP A 101 20.03 5.61 -2.30
C ASP A 101 19.46 6.71 -1.38
N THR A 102 18.68 7.66 -1.92
CA THR A 102 18.00 8.70 -1.16
C THR A 102 16.49 8.43 -1.01
N ARG A 103 15.87 9.10 -0.03
CA ARG A 103 14.43 9.02 0.18
C ARG A 103 13.65 9.60 -1.01
N ASP A 104 14.11 10.74 -1.55
CA ASP A 104 13.41 11.43 -2.64
C ASP A 104 13.48 10.62 -3.93
N LYS A 105 14.63 9.99 -4.25
CA LYS A 105 14.72 9.04 -5.37
C LYS A 105 13.75 7.88 -5.21
N LYS A 106 13.63 7.30 -4.01
CA LYS A 106 12.65 6.23 -3.74
C LYS A 106 11.22 6.71 -3.97
N LEU A 107 10.87 7.85 -3.40
CA LEU A 107 9.52 8.40 -3.50
C LEU A 107 9.16 8.70 -4.95
N ALA A 108 10.01 9.44 -5.67
CA ALA A 108 9.84 9.73 -7.09
C ALA A 108 9.65 8.45 -7.91
N PHE A 109 10.57 7.48 -7.77
CA PHE A 109 10.50 6.21 -8.50
C PHE A 109 9.21 5.45 -8.23
N TRP A 110 8.85 5.23 -6.96
CA TRP A 110 7.69 4.39 -6.63
C TRP A 110 6.35 5.07 -6.94
N VAL A 111 6.25 6.39 -6.74
CA VAL A 111 5.05 7.15 -7.13
C VAL A 111 4.88 7.15 -8.64
N ASN A 112 5.95 7.43 -9.39
CA ASN A 112 5.92 7.39 -10.85
C ASN A 112 5.56 6.00 -11.36
N THR A 113 6.18 4.97 -10.79
CA THR A 113 5.93 3.58 -11.18
C THR A 113 4.49 3.17 -10.92
N TYR A 114 3.93 3.48 -9.74
CA TYR A 114 2.53 3.18 -9.44
C TYR A 114 1.59 3.86 -10.45
N ASN A 115 1.76 5.17 -10.65
CA ASN A 115 0.94 5.93 -11.57
C ASN A 115 1.08 5.41 -13.01
N GLY A 116 2.31 5.14 -13.44
CA GLY A 116 2.63 4.61 -14.77
C GLY A 116 2.00 3.26 -15.01
N MET A 117 2.09 2.33 -14.05
CA MET A 117 1.50 1.00 -14.19
C MET A 117 -0.03 1.03 -14.17
N VAL A 118 -0.65 1.85 -13.31
CA VAL A 118 -2.10 2.01 -13.31
C VAL A 118 -2.59 2.59 -14.64
N GLN A 119 -1.97 3.66 -15.14
CA GLN A 119 -2.33 4.24 -16.44
C GLN A 119 -2.06 3.27 -17.59
N TYR A 120 -0.93 2.57 -17.57
CA TYR A 120 -0.56 1.57 -18.59
C TYR A 120 -1.60 0.46 -18.70
N LEU A 121 -2.03 -0.11 -17.56
CA LEU A 121 -3.01 -1.19 -17.53
C LEU A 121 -4.40 -0.71 -17.94
N LEU A 122 -4.88 0.40 -17.35
CA LEU A 122 -6.25 0.88 -17.56
C LEU A 122 -6.47 1.56 -18.91
N THR A 123 -5.42 2.14 -19.53
CA THR A 123 -5.53 2.68 -20.89
C THR A 123 -5.63 1.57 -21.94
N ARG A 124 -5.03 0.40 -21.66
CA ARG A 124 -5.05 -0.76 -22.57
C ARG A 124 -6.27 -1.65 -22.35
N ASN A 125 -6.74 -1.77 -21.12
CA ASN A 125 -7.82 -2.68 -20.73
C ASN A 125 -8.75 -2.04 -19.68
N PRO A 126 -9.54 -1.01 -20.07
CA PRO A 126 -10.33 -0.22 -19.15
C PRO A 126 -11.37 -1.03 -18.36
N GLU A 127 -11.87 -2.14 -18.90
CA GLU A 127 -12.83 -3.03 -18.25
C GLU A 127 -12.25 -3.73 -17.00
N LEU A 128 -10.92 -3.71 -16.80
CA LEU A 128 -10.34 -4.14 -15.53
C LEU A 128 -10.91 -3.34 -14.36
N PHE A 129 -11.31 -2.09 -14.59
CA PHE A 129 -11.85 -1.23 -13.55
C PHE A 129 -13.31 -1.55 -13.17
N ASP A 130 -14.02 -2.34 -13.97
CA ASP A 130 -15.39 -2.77 -13.66
C ASP A 130 -15.43 -3.60 -12.37
N ASP A 131 -14.38 -4.37 -12.11
CA ASP A 131 -14.08 -4.97 -10.80
C ASP A 131 -12.79 -4.36 -10.23
N SER A 132 -12.89 -3.09 -9.83
CA SER A 132 -11.78 -2.34 -9.25
C SER A 132 -11.13 -3.05 -8.06
N SER A 133 -11.91 -3.74 -7.23
CA SER A 133 -11.39 -4.51 -6.11
C SER A 133 -10.44 -5.63 -6.57
N SER A 134 -10.84 -6.38 -7.60
CA SER A 134 -10.00 -7.40 -8.21
C SER A 134 -8.78 -6.79 -8.91
N PHE A 135 -8.95 -5.69 -9.66
CA PHE A 135 -7.86 -4.98 -10.32
C PHE A 135 -6.76 -4.57 -9.34
N PHE A 136 -7.12 -3.91 -8.23
CA PHE A 136 -6.14 -3.44 -7.27
C PHE A 136 -5.49 -4.58 -6.46
N SER A 137 -6.14 -5.74 -6.35
CA SER A 137 -5.67 -6.85 -5.49
C SER A 137 -4.95 -7.96 -6.27
N THR A 138 -5.16 -8.05 -7.58
CA THR A 138 -4.57 -9.08 -8.44
C THR A 138 -3.19 -8.63 -8.91
N PRO A 139 -2.13 -9.44 -8.68
CA PRO A 139 -0.81 -9.13 -9.22
C PRO A 139 -0.84 -9.08 -10.75
N SER A 140 -0.33 -8.00 -11.34
CA SER A 140 -0.53 -7.67 -12.76
C SER A 140 0.69 -7.06 -13.46
N TYR A 141 1.74 -6.71 -12.73
CA TYR A 141 2.96 -6.15 -13.32
C TYR A 141 4.20 -6.47 -12.48
N THR A 142 5.37 -6.45 -13.11
CA THR A 142 6.65 -6.79 -12.47
C THR A 142 7.52 -5.55 -12.33
N VAL A 143 8.15 -5.35 -11.17
CA VAL A 143 9.18 -4.33 -10.96
C VAL A 143 10.38 -4.98 -10.31
N ALA A 144 11.53 -4.86 -10.94
CA ALA A 144 12.77 -5.51 -10.54
C ALA A 144 12.60 -6.99 -10.16
N GLY A 145 11.99 -7.78 -11.04
CA GLY A 145 11.72 -9.20 -10.83
C GLY A 145 10.66 -9.55 -9.78
N HIS A 146 10.05 -8.57 -9.09
CA HIS A 146 8.97 -8.80 -8.14
C HIS A 146 7.61 -8.51 -8.77
N LEU A 147 6.71 -9.48 -8.72
CA LEU A 147 5.34 -9.35 -9.24
C LEU A 147 4.47 -8.60 -8.22
N PHE A 148 3.88 -7.49 -8.63
CA PHE A 148 3.07 -6.59 -7.81
C PHE A 148 1.61 -6.58 -8.23
N SER A 149 0.73 -6.42 -7.23
CA SER A 149 -0.57 -5.77 -7.42
C SER A 149 -0.46 -4.27 -7.07
N PRO A 150 -1.37 -3.41 -7.57
CA PRO A 150 -1.44 -2.02 -7.15
C PRO A 150 -1.50 -1.85 -5.62
N ASN A 151 -2.35 -2.62 -4.94
CA ASN A 151 -2.47 -2.58 -3.47
C ASN A 151 -1.16 -2.98 -2.78
N GLU A 152 -0.45 -3.98 -3.29
CA GLU A 152 0.82 -4.41 -2.72
C GLU A 152 1.88 -3.30 -2.84
N MET A 153 1.98 -2.64 -3.99
CA MET A 153 2.89 -1.52 -4.17
C MET A 153 2.51 -0.33 -3.28
N GLU A 154 1.24 0.07 -3.28
CA GLU A 154 0.77 1.21 -2.47
C GLU A 154 0.97 0.96 -0.98
N HIS A 155 0.43 -0.15 -0.45
CA HIS A 155 0.46 -0.41 0.99
C HIS A 155 1.81 -0.94 1.48
N GLY A 156 2.42 -1.85 0.71
CA GLY A 156 3.66 -2.54 1.06
C GLY A 156 4.90 -1.66 0.88
N ILE A 157 4.92 -0.82 -0.16
CA ILE A 157 6.08 0.01 -0.51
C ILE A 157 5.86 1.48 -0.17
N ILE A 158 4.91 2.14 -0.85
CA ILE A 158 4.77 3.61 -0.85
C ILE A 158 4.33 4.13 0.52
N ARG A 159 3.31 3.49 1.11
CA ARG A 159 2.79 3.82 2.45
C ARG A 159 3.65 3.28 3.59
N GLY A 160 4.82 2.70 3.31
CA GLY A 160 5.76 2.26 4.34
C GLY A 160 5.46 0.90 4.99
N GLY A 161 4.63 0.07 4.35
CA GLY A 161 4.27 -1.25 4.85
C GLY A 161 3.09 -1.22 5.83
N GLU A 162 2.11 -0.35 5.58
CA GLU A 162 0.87 -0.27 6.35
C GLU A 162 -0.13 -1.33 5.86
N ASN A 163 -1.01 -1.78 6.76
CA ASN A 163 -2.08 -2.69 6.41
C ASN A 163 -3.23 -1.90 5.74
N ARG A 164 -3.72 -2.40 4.60
CA ARG A 164 -4.87 -1.84 3.88
C ARG A 164 -6.09 -1.57 4.78
N PHE A 165 -6.40 -2.46 5.71
CA PHE A 165 -7.55 -2.37 6.61
C PHE A 165 -7.23 -1.65 7.94
N GLY A 166 -5.98 -1.22 8.12
CA GLY A 166 -5.49 -0.62 9.35
C GLY A 166 -5.72 0.87 9.48
N LEU A 167 -6.33 1.53 8.48
CA LEU A 167 -6.47 2.99 8.40
C LEU A 167 -5.15 3.76 8.57
N GLY A 168 -4.00 3.12 8.34
CA GLY A 168 -2.67 3.70 8.60
C GLY A 168 -2.13 3.58 10.02
N PHE A 169 -2.79 2.79 10.88
CA PHE A 169 -2.36 2.57 12.27
C PHE A 169 -1.79 1.18 12.53
N ILE A 170 -1.90 0.27 11.56
CA ILE A 170 -1.56 -1.14 11.73
C ILE A 170 -0.54 -1.49 10.66
N PRO A 171 0.72 -1.76 11.02
CA PRO A 171 1.71 -2.21 10.05
C PRO A 171 1.34 -3.60 9.52
N GLN A 172 1.85 -3.97 8.35
CA GLN A 172 1.76 -5.33 7.87
C GLN A 172 2.48 -6.30 8.83
N PHE A 173 1.84 -7.43 9.12
CA PHE A 173 2.36 -8.42 10.09
C PHE A 173 3.49 -9.28 9.52
N PHE A 174 3.48 -9.55 8.22
CA PHE A 174 4.45 -10.44 7.56
C PHE A 174 4.87 -9.91 6.18
N PRO A 175 5.47 -8.71 6.10
CA PRO A 175 5.93 -8.17 4.82
C PRO A 175 6.99 -9.07 4.22
N ASN A 176 6.99 -9.23 2.90
CA ASN A 176 7.95 -10.07 2.19
C ASN A 176 9.35 -9.42 2.17
N LYS A 177 10.37 -10.13 1.67
CA LYS A 177 11.76 -9.61 1.66
C LYS A 177 11.88 -8.33 0.83
N PHE A 178 11.21 -8.28 -0.31
CA PHE A 178 11.23 -7.14 -1.21
C PHE A 178 10.64 -5.91 -0.51
N GLU A 179 9.43 -6.01 0.03
CA GLU A 179 8.77 -4.94 0.77
C GLU A 179 9.60 -4.40 1.93
N ARG A 180 10.16 -5.30 2.75
CA ARG A 180 11.02 -4.89 3.88
C ARG A 180 12.25 -4.08 3.43
N THR A 181 12.72 -4.30 2.21
CA THR A 181 13.90 -3.64 1.66
C THR A 181 13.57 -2.29 1.03
N PHE A 182 12.48 -2.24 0.24
CA PHE A 182 12.16 -1.10 -0.61
C PHE A 182 11.14 -0.12 -0.04
N LYS A 183 10.40 -0.49 1.01
CA LYS A 183 9.38 0.39 1.60
C LYS A 183 9.92 1.77 1.99
N ILE A 184 9.08 2.78 1.84
CA ILE A 184 9.35 4.14 2.31
C ILE A 184 9.29 4.14 3.84
N LYS A 185 10.45 4.11 4.49
CA LYS A 185 10.52 4.13 5.96
C LYS A 185 9.92 5.44 6.49
N GLY A 186 8.98 5.32 7.43
CA GLY A 186 8.26 6.46 8.00
C GLY A 186 6.99 6.85 7.23
N GLY A 187 6.74 6.28 6.04
CA GLY A 187 5.66 6.73 5.17
C GLY A 187 5.88 8.16 4.65
N ASP A 188 4.93 8.66 3.87
CA ASP A 188 4.82 10.07 3.46
C ASP A 188 3.35 10.33 3.13
N SER A 189 2.63 11.06 3.98
CA SER A 189 1.17 11.23 3.81
C SER A 189 0.80 12.07 2.58
N ARG A 190 1.75 12.84 2.03
CA ARG A 190 1.54 13.63 0.81
C ARG A 190 1.30 12.76 -0.42
N VAL A 191 1.74 11.49 -0.41
CA VAL A 191 1.52 10.55 -1.52
C VAL A 191 0.04 10.29 -1.81
N HIS A 192 -0.84 10.43 -0.82
CA HIS A 192 -2.30 10.33 -1.03
C HIS A 192 -2.85 11.37 -2.00
N PHE A 193 -2.09 12.44 -2.23
CA PHE A 193 -2.41 13.51 -3.17
C PHE A 193 -1.56 13.45 -4.45
N ALA A 194 -0.74 12.40 -4.61
CA ALA A 194 0.15 12.17 -5.75
C ALA A 194 -0.18 10.89 -6.52
N LEU A 195 -0.80 9.90 -5.86
CA LEU A 195 -1.17 8.64 -6.48
C LEU A 195 -2.48 8.77 -7.26
N ASN A 196 -2.45 8.40 -8.53
CA ASN A 196 -3.62 8.30 -9.39
C ASN A 196 -4.03 6.85 -9.56
N CYS A 197 -5.16 6.51 -8.93
CA CYS A 197 -5.80 5.21 -8.95
C CYS A 197 -6.65 4.94 -10.21
N GLY A 198 -6.77 5.88 -11.14
CA GLY A 198 -7.64 5.79 -12.32
C GLY A 198 -9.10 6.22 -12.09
N ALA A 199 -9.51 6.61 -10.89
CA ALA A 199 -10.84 7.18 -10.64
C ALA A 199 -10.92 8.70 -10.91
N ALA A 200 -12.12 9.20 -11.15
CA ALA A 200 -12.38 10.59 -11.54
C ALA A 200 -11.94 11.62 -10.48
N ASP A 201 -12.06 11.29 -9.20
CA ASP A 201 -11.61 12.14 -8.08
C ASP A 201 -10.16 11.87 -7.64
N CYS A 202 -9.41 10.98 -8.32
CA CYS A 202 -7.98 10.81 -8.03
C CYS A 202 -7.21 12.10 -8.44
N PRO A 203 -6.13 12.45 -7.71
CA PRO A 203 -5.23 13.53 -8.10
C PRO A 203 -4.72 13.36 -9.55
N PRO A 204 -4.52 14.45 -10.32
CA PRO A 204 -3.90 14.36 -11.64
C PRO A 204 -2.53 13.69 -11.61
N VAL A 205 -2.20 12.92 -12.65
CA VAL A 205 -0.88 12.27 -12.79
C VAL A 205 0.19 13.32 -13.08
N GLU A 206 1.29 13.27 -12.34
CA GLU A 206 2.49 14.08 -12.57
C GLU A 206 3.72 13.18 -12.69
N VAL A 207 4.72 13.64 -13.44
CA VAL A 207 6.06 13.00 -13.51
C VAL A 207 6.92 13.64 -12.42
N TYR A 208 7.31 12.85 -11.43
CA TYR A 208 8.10 13.33 -10.30
C TYR A 208 9.59 13.11 -10.53
N GLU A 209 10.38 14.17 -10.44
CA GLU A 209 11.84 14.10 -10.50
C GLU A 209 12.41 14.03 -9.06
N PRO A 210 13.46 13.22 -8.79
CA PRO A 210 14.04 13.12 -7.45
C PRO A 210 14.46 14.46 -6.85
N GLU A 211 15.02 15.36 -7.66
CA GLU A 211 15.59 16.64 -7.26
C GLU A 211 14.51 17.63 -6.81
N THR A 212 13.31 17.55 -7.40
CA THR A 212 12.18 18.46 -7.13
C THR A 212 10.99 17.77 -6.47
N PHE A 213 11.10 16.48 -6.12
CA PHE A 213 10.00 15.66 -5.61
C PHE A 213 9.21 16.37 -4.50
N ASN A 214 9.91 16.93 -3.51
CA ASN A 214 9.29 17.59 -2.36
C ASN A 214 8.47 18.83 -2.76
N GLU A 215 8.98 19.63 -3.71
CA GLU A 215 8.27 20.82 -4.19
C GLU A 215 7.04 20.43 -5.01
N GLN A 216 7.18 19.44 -5.89
CA GLN A 216 6.11 18.92 -6.73
C GLN A 216 4.98 18.30 -5.91
N VAL A 217 5.32 17.44 -4.93
CA VAL A 217 4.32 16.78 -4.10
C VAL A 217 3.59 17.77 -3.21
N ASP A 218 4.28 18.77 -2.65
CA ASP A 218 3.65 19.82 -1.85
C ASP A 218 2.70 20.67 -2.70
N ASP A 219 3.08 21.02 -3.93
CA ASP A 219 2.21 21.73 -4.87
C ASP A 219 0.95 20.92 -5.19
N ARG A 220 1.07 19.61 -5.41
CA ARG A 220 -0.09 18.73 -5.61
C ARG A 220 -1.01 18.71 -4.40
N VAL A 221 -0.48 18.62 -3.18
CA VAL A 221 -1.29 18.70 -1.96
C VAL A 221 -2.07 20.01 -1.92
N ARG A 222 -1.39 21.15 -2.12
CA ARG A 222 -2.04 22.48 -2.12
C ARG A 222 -3.16 22.58 -3.16
N LYS A 223 -2.88 22.20 -4.41
CA LYS A 223 -3.85 22.24 -5.51
C LYS A 223 -5.04 21.32 -5.26
N TYR A 224 -4.80 20.09 -4.79
CA TYR A 224 -5.87 19.15 -4.49
C TYR A 224 -6.74 19.66 -3.34
N LEU A 225 -6.13 20.08 -2.23
CA LEU A 225 -6.88 20.55 -1.07
C LEU A 225 -7.66 21.83 -1.36
N ALA A 226 -7.10 22.76 -2.13
CA ALA A 226 -7.80 23.98 -2.55
C ALA A 226 -9.06 23.68 -3.37
N LYS A 227 -9.05 22.62 -4.18
CA LYS A 227 -10.18 22.20 -4.99
C LYS A 227 -11.22 21.39 -4.20
N HIS A 228 -10.77 20.55 -3.28
CA HIS A 228 -11.61 19.55 -2.60
C HIS A 228 -11.94 19.89 -1.15
N SER A 229 -11.54 21.06 -0.64
CA SER A 229 -11.83 21.51 0.72
C SER A 229 -12.62 22.80 0.75
N GLU A 230 -13.68 22.84 1.55
CA GLU A 230 -14.56 24.01 1.69
C GLU A 230 -15.10 24.12 3.12
N ILE A 231 -15.06 25.31 3.71
CA ILE A 231 -15.65 25.58 5.02
C ILE A 231 -17.07 26.12 4.82
N LYS A 232 -18.07 25.38 5.31
CA LYS A 232 -19.51 25.74 5.24
C LYS A 232 -20.07 26.07 6.61
N GLU A 233 -21.10 26.90 6.65
CA GLU A 233 -21.87 27.16 7.87
C GLU A 233 -23.10 26.26 7.92
N GLU A 234 -23.24 25.47 8.99
CA GLU A 234 -24.38 24.60 9.23
C GLU A 234 -24.86 24.72 10.67
N GLY A 235 -26.13 25.13 10.83
CA GLY A 235 -26.72 25.30 12.16
C GLY A 235 -25.94 26.28 13.05
N GLY A 236 -25.39 27.35 12.47
CA GLY A 236 -24.59 28.36 13.16
C GLY A 236 -23.17 27.92 13.53
N LYS A 237 -22.67 26.81 12.95
CA LYS A 237 -21.30 26.31 13.17
C LYS A 237 -20.56 26.18 11.85
N LYS A 238 -19.27 26.55 11.84
CA LYS A 238 -18.38 26.28 10.70
C LYS A 238 -17.96 24.81 10.70
N ILE A 239 -18.07 24.17 9.54
CA ILE A 239 -17.71 22.76 9.31
C ILE A 239 -16.83 22.71 8.05
N LEU A 240 -15.68 22.06 8.17
CA LEU A 240 -14.82 21.77 7.02
C LEU A 240 -15.34 20.53 6.30
N TYR A 241 -15.67 20.68 5.03
CA TYR A 241 -15.87 19.59 4.09
C TYR A 241 -14.56 19.34 3.35
N THR A 242 -14.06 18.11 3.33
CA THR A 242 -12.80 17.76 2.67
C THR A 242 -12.80 16.32 2.16
N SER A 243 -11.72 15.89 1.50
CA SER A 243 -11.60 14.59 0.86
C SER A 243 -11.66 13.41 1.85
N PRO A 244 -12.31 12.29 1.49
CA PRO A 244 -12.34 11.08 2.32
C PRO A 244 -10.98 10.37 2.43
N LEU A 245 -9.96 10.76 1.67
CA LEU A 245 -8.58 10.27 1.83
C LEU A 245 -8.10 10.41 3.28
N PHE A 246 -8.42 11.52 3.93
CA PHE A 246 -8.15 11.75 5.36
C PHE A 246 -8.85 10.74 6.28
N SER A 247 -10.01 10.22 5.88
CA SER A 247 -10.72 9.19 6.63
C SER A 247 -10.10 7.80 6.43
N TRP A 248 -9.76 7.46 5.18
CA TRP A 248 -9.27 6.13 4.81
C TRP A 248 -7.83 5.89 5.29
N PHE A 249 -7.02 6.94 5.33
CA PHE A 249 -5.59 6.87 5.65
C PHE A 249 -5.22 7.68 6.89
N LYS A 250 -6.15 7.80 7.84
CA LYS A 250 -6.04 8.67 9.02
C LYS A 250 -4.71 8.56 9.77
N GLY A 251 -4.17 7.36 9.91
CA GLY A 251 -2.92 7.11 10.63
C GLY A 251 -1.65 7.45 9.86
N ASP A 252 -1.74 7.61 8.53
CA ASP A 252 -0.57 7.98 7.71
C ASP A 252 -0.14 9.41 8.00
N PHE A 253 -1.08 10.32 8.27
CA PHE A 253 -0.86 11.75 8.57
C PHE A 253 -0.12 12.04 9.88
N ARG A 254 0.31 11.02 10.62
CA ARG A 254 1.11 11.20 11.86
C ARG A 254 2.52 11.72 11.59
N ASP A 255 2.98 11.63 10.35
CA ASP A 255 4.24 12.23 9.89
C ASP A 255 4.20 13.76 9.90
N HIS A 256 3.00 14.35 9.90
CA HIS A 256 2.72 15.77 10.08
C HIS A 256 1.94 16.06 11.36
N ASP A 257 2.18 15.32 12.46
CA ASP A 257 1.48 15.46 13.76
C ASP A 257 -0.05 15.22 13.75
N GLY A 258 -0.62 14.87 12.59
CA GLY A 258 -2.02 14.53 12.39
C GLY A 258 -2.68 15.32 11.27
N ILE A 259 -3.93 14.97 10.96
CA ILE A 259 -4.70 15.60 9.87
C ILE A 259 -4.88 17.10 10.11
N ASP A 260 -5.10 17.51 11.36
CA ASP A 260 -5.41 18.90 11.71
C ASP A 260 -4.18 19.79 11.50
N ASP A 261 -3.00 19.31 11.89
CA ASP A 261 -1.71 19.93 11.62
C ASP A 261 -1.41 19.99 10.12
N PHE A 262 -1.60 18.87 9.40
CA PHE A 262 -1.46 18.83 7.95
C PHE A 262 -2.34 19.88 7.26
N LEU A 263 -3.61 20.02 7.67
CA LEU A 263 -4.52 21.02 7.11
C LEU A 263 -4.11 22.46 7.45
N VAL A 264 -3.43 22.70 8.58
CA VAL A 264 -2.85 24.02 8.90
C VAL A 264 -1.62 24.29 8.05
N GLU A 265 -0.71 23.32 7.94
CA GLU A 265 0.51 23.40 7.15
C GLU A 265 0.22 23.75 5.67
N TYR A 266 -0.80 23.11 5.10
CA TYR A 266 -1.23 23.36 3.72
C TYR A 266 -2.28 24.48 3.58
N GLY A 267 -2.55 25.24 4.64
CA GLY A 267 -3.31 26.49 4.57
C GLY A 267 -4.83 26.35 4.43
N ILE A 268 -5.39 25.17 4.69
CA ILE A 268 -6.86 24.96 4.73
C ILE A 268 -7.44 25.43 6.07
N LEU A 269 -6.67 25.24 7.14
CA LEU A 269 -6.99 25.69 8.48
C LEU A 269 -5.91 26.65 8.98
N THR A 270 -6.21 27.28 10.10
CA THR A 270 -5.29 28.13 10.89
C THR A 270 -5.18 27.52 12.28
N GLU A 271 -4.15 27.86 13.04
CA GLU A 271 -4.02 27.39 14.43
C GLU A 271 -5.28 27.66 15.27
N ASP A 272 -5.93 28.82 15.08
CA ASP A 272 -7.14 29.21 15.82
C ASP A 272 -8.35 28.30 15.55
N ASN A 273 -8.38 27.61 14.40
CA ASN A 273 -9.50 26.75 13.99
C ASN A 273 -9.08 25.32 13.64
N LYS A 274 -7.88 24.92 14.02
CA LYS A 274 -7.26 23.62 13.72
C LYS A 274 -8.15 22.42 14.08
N ASN A 275 -8.87 22.50 15.20
CA ASN A 275 -9.80 21.47 15.68
C ASN A 275 -11.22 21.59 15.10
N MET A 276 -11.41 22.27 13.97
CA MET A 276 -12.73 22.43 13.34
C MET A 276 -13.35 21.07 13.02
N LYS A 277 -14.66 20.95 13.26
CA LYS A 277 -15.40 19.74 12.90
C LYS A 277 -15.26 19.49 11.39
N ARG A 278 -14.89 18.26 11.03
CA ARG A 278 -14.77 17.81 9.64
C ARG A 278 -15.91 16.88 9.23
N LYS A 279 -16.28 16.96 7.96
CA LYS A 279 -17.06 15.97 7.23
C LYS A 279 -16.34 15.64 5.93
N TYR A 280 -16.49 14.41 5.47
CA TYR A 280 -15.88 13.96 4.23
C TYR A 280 -16.90 13.99 3.10
N THR A 281 -16.47 14.46 1.93
CA THR A 281 -17.29 14.43 0.71
C THR A 281 -17.39 13.02 0.14
N ASP A 282 -18.30 12.82 -0.79
CA ASP A 282 -18.30 11.63 -1.63
C ASP A 282 -17.04 11.60 -2.52
N TYR A 283 -16.71 10.41 -3.04
CA TYR A 283 -15.58 10.19 -3.95
C TYR A 283 -16.08 9.50 -5.21
N ASP A 284 -15.90 10.14 -6.36
CA ASP A 284 -16.30 9.61 -7.65
C ASP A 284 -15.31 8.55 -8.12
N TRP A 285 -15.74 7.29 -8.01
CA TRP A 285 -15.01 6.11 -8.46
C TRP A 285 -15.17 5.83 -9.95
N THR A 286 -15.80 6.69 -10.74
CA THR A 286 -15.91 6.48 -12.19
C THR A 286 -14.51 6.44 -12.81
N LEU A 287 -14.23 5.44 -13.66
CA LEU A 287 -12.96 5.33 -14.37
C LEU A 287 -12.72 6.59 -15.21
N LYS A 288 -11.56 7.21 -15.01
CA LYS A 288 -11.08 8.34 -15.79
C LYS A 288 -9.55 8.33 -15.86
N THR A 289 -9.02 7.85 -16.98
CA THR A 289 -7.59 7.85 -17.29
C THR A 289 -7.18 9.12 -18.05
N GLY A 290 -5.87 9.37 -18.13
CA GLY A 290 -5.33 10.49 -18.91
C GLY A 290 -5.56 11.87 -18.30
N ILE A 291 -5.87 11.97 -17.00
CA ILE A 291 -5.86 13.24 -16.28
C ILE A 291 -4.42 13.51 -15.85
N TRP A 292 -3.76 14.43 -16.54
CA TRP A 292 -2.40 14.87 -16.25
C TRP A 292 -2.42 16.19 -15.51
N ALA A 293 -1.43 16.40 -14.64
CA ALA A 293 -1.13 17.70 -14.08
C ALA A 293 -0.88 18.69 -15.23
N GLU A 294 -1.55 19.83 -15.18
CA GLU A 294 -1.19 20.99 -16.00
C GLU A 294 0.12 21.59 -15.45
N ASP A 295 0.97 22.03 -16.37
CA ASP A 295 2.22 22.76 -16.09
C ASP A 295 1.93 24.15 -15.50
#